data_AF-A0A1C6FHM8-F1
#
_entry.id   AF-A0A1C6FHM8-F1
#
_cell.length_a   1.000
_cell.length_b   1.000
_cell.length_c   1.000
_cell.angle_alpha   90.00
_cell.angle_beta   90.00
_cell.angle_gamma   90.00
#
_symmetry.space_group_name_H-M   'P 1'
#
loop_
_entity.id
_entity.type
_entity.pdbx_description
1 polymer ?
#
loop_
_entity_poly.entity_id
_entity_poly.type
_entity_poly.pdbx_seq_one_letter_code
_entity_poly.pdbx_strand_id
1 'polypeptide(L)'
;MELRVIKNCDEFLDALANLSKEEAEDALWELLFELQDCEFQTAKGLKFSYTIKTNKDGMPGGEIFVSRKEKSITKSSVFRAFWIARELEGNVSGPKKLKVYGSSYLFDIFKRIGIIKS
;
A
#
# COMPACT_ATOMS: atom_id res chain seq x y z
N MET A 1 14.82 -13.12 -7.61
CA MET A 1 15.25 -11.72 -7.50
C MET A 1 15.07 -11.34 -6.05
N GLU A 2 16.14 -11.26 -5.26
CA GLU A 2 16.06 -10.93 -3.84
C GLU A 2 15.72 -9.43 -3.72
N LEU A 3 14.44 -9.10 -3.48
CA LEU A 3 13.97 -7.74 -3.18
C LEU A 3 14.39 -7.28 -1.76
N ARG A 4 15.48 -7.84 -1.22
CA ARG A 4 15.92 -7.55 0.13
C ARG A 4 16.56 -6.17 0.19
N VAL A 5 15.79 -5.28 0.82
CA VAL A 5 16.11 -3.93 1.22
C VAL A 5 16.01 -2.91 0.09
N ILE A 6 14.77 -2.54 -0.26
CA ILE A 6 14.48 -1.19 -0.73
C ILE A 6 14.94 -0.24 0.38
N LYS A 7 16.05 0.45 0.17
CA LYS A 7 16.64 1.32 1.21
C LYS A 7 15.99 2.69 1.22
N ASN A 8 15.40 3.12 0.09
CA ASN A 8 14.68 4.37 -0.07
C ASN A 8 13.47 4.24 -1.02
N CYS A 9 12.45 5.06 -0.82
CA CYS A 9 11.22 5.09 -1.61
C CYS A 9 11.44 5.26 -3.13
N ASP A 10 12.47 6.01 -3.52
CA ASP A 10 12.77 6.28 -4.93
C ASP A 10 13.24 5.01 -5.67
N GLU A 11 14.03 4.16 -5.00
CA GLU A 11 14.50 2.88 -5.59
C GLU A 11 13.34 1.91 -5.86
N PHE A 12 12.30 1.92 -5.00
CA PHE A 12 11.10 1.11 -5.23
C PHE A 12 10.32 1.59 -6.45
N LEU A 13 10.14 2.91 -6.60
CA LEU A 13 9.41 3.47 -7.72
C LEU A 13 10.11 3.23 -9.06
N ASP A 14 11.44 3.36 -9.09
CA ASP A 14 12.25 3.07 -10.27
C ASP A 14 12.21 1.58 -10.63
N ALA A 15 12.25 0.70 -9.64
CA ALA A 15 12.07 -0.74 -9.85
C ALA A 15 10.70 -1.06 -10.45
N LEU A 16 9.62 -0.44 -9.94
CA LEU A 16 8.26 -0.61 -10.44
C LEU A 16 8.03 -0.10 -11.87
N ALA A 17 8.93 0.72 -12.43
CA ALA A 17 8.77 1.26 -13.78
C ALA A 17 9.01 0.20 -14.88
N ASN A 18 9.79 -0.84 -14.59
CA ASN A 18 10.17 -1.86 -15.57
C ASN A 18 9.44 -3.20 -15.37
N LEU A 19 8.57 -3.31 -14.37
CA LEU A 19 7.83 -4.54 -14.07
C LEU A 19 6.53 -4.65 -14.88
N SER A 20 6.09 -5.89 -15.11
CA SER A 20 4.74 -6.17 -15.56
C SER A 20 3.70 -5.66 -14.54
N LYS A 21 2.43 -5.60 -14.96
CA LYS A 21 1.34 -5.26 -14.06
C LYS A 21 1.26 -6.20 -12.87
N GLU A 22 1.33 -7.52 -13.11
CA GLU A 22 1.27 -8.51 -12.03
C GLU A 22 2.49 -8.42 -11.11
N GLU A 23 3.70 -8.28 -11.67
CA GLU A 23 4.93 -8.18 -10.88
C GLU A 23 4.94 -6.94 -9.99
N ALA A 24 4.45 -5.80 -10.48
CA ALA A 24 4.30 -4.58 -9.69
C ALA A 24 3.27 -4.72 -8.57
N GLU A 25 2.15 -5.39 -8.84
CA GLU A 25 1.10 -5.67 -7.87
C GLU A 25 1.59 -6.64 -6.77
N ASP A 26 2.34 -7.68 -7.14
CA ASP A 26 2.92 -8.63 -6.19
C ASP A 26 4.01 -7.98 -5.33
N ALA A 27 4.93 -7.21 -5.93
CA ALA A 27 5.95 -6.47 -5.19
C ALA A 27 5.33 -5.48 -4.18
N LEU A 28 4.24 -4.80 -4.56
CA LEU A 28 3.49 -3.94 -3.64
C LEU A 28 2.87 -4.76 -2.50
N TRP A 29 2.29 -5.92 -2.78
CA TRP A 29 1.65 -6.73 -1.76
C TRP A 29 2.67 -7.31 -0.76
N GLU A 30 3.83 -7.74 -1.25
CA GLU A 30 4.96 -8.20 -0.43
C GLU A 30 5.45 -7.08 0.50
N LEU A 31 5.70 -5.88 -0.04
CA LEU A 31 6.11 -4.73 0.78
C LEU A 31 5.06 -4.38 1.85
N LEU A 32 3.77 -4.41 1.51
CA LEU A 32 2.70 -4.17 2.48
C LEU A 32 2.64 -5.27 3.56
N PHE A 33 2.96 -6.51 3.21
CA PHE A 33 3.03 -7.60 4.17
C PHE A 33 4.21 -7.42 5.13
N GLU A 34 5.37 -6.95 4.65
CA GLU A 34 6.54 -6.65 5.49
C GLU A 34 6.29 -5.47 6.44
N LEU A 35 5.53 -4.46 5.99
CA LEU A 35 5.23 -3.25 6.77
C LEU A 35 4.04 -3.40 7.73
N GLN A 36 3.43 -4.58 7.84
CA GLN A 36 2.34 -4.79 8.79
C GLN A 36 2.81 -4.57 10.23
N ASP A 37 1.87 -4.27 11.13
CA ASP A 37 2.12 -3.90 12.53
C ASP A 37 2.94 -2.62 12.75
N CYS A 38 3.47 -1.99 11.71
CA CYS A 38 4.04 -0.65 11.80
C CYS A 38 2.96 0.39 12.18
N GLU A 39 3.37 1.42 12.92
CA GLU A 39 2.50 2.56 13.24
C GLU A 39 2.52 3.59 12.10
N PHE A 40 1.33 3.91 11.60
CA PHE A 40 1.06 4.97 10.65
C PHE A 40 0.21 6.05 11.31
N GLN A 41 0.21 7.24 10.72
CA GLN A 41 -0.57 8.36 11.22
C GLN A 41 -1.33 9.01 10.08
N THR A 42 -2.63 9.19 10.26
CA THR A 42 -3.43 9.93 9.27
C THR A 42 -3.05 11.40 9.23
N ALA A 43 -3.38 12.09 8.14
CA ALA A 43 -3.23 13.55 8.05
C ALA A 43 -3.85 14.34 9.23
N LYS A 44 -4.82 13.77 9.95
CA LYS A 44 -5.45 14.36 11.15
C LYS A 44 -4.80 13.94 12.48
N GLY A 45 -3.67 13.25 12.45
CA GLY A 45 -2.95 12.82 13.65
C GLY A 45 -3.43 11.51 14.27
N LEU A 46 -4.37 10.81 13.64
CA LEU A 46 -4.88 9.54 14.19
C LEU A 46 -3.91 8.40 13.85
N LYS A 47 -3.29 7.83 14.88
CA LYS A 47 -2.41 6.66 14.78
C LYS A 47 -3.18 5.39 14.45
N PHE A 48 -2.65 4.55 13.57
CA PHE A 48 -3.21 3.25 13.23
C PHE A 48 -2.11 2.28 12.80
N SER A 49 -2.33 1.00 13.03
CA SER A 49 -1.60 -0.09 12.37
C SER A 49 -2.57 -0.94 11.53
N TYR A 50 -2.03 -1.87 10.76
CA TYR A 50 -2.80 -2.87 10.03
C TYR A 50 -2.12 -4.23 10.05
N THR A 51 -2.89 -5.28 9.76
CA THR A 51 -2.42 -6.65 9.57
C THR A 51 -2.92 -7.22 8.26
N ILE A 52 -2.16 -8.12 7.63
CA ILE A 52 -2.61 -8.97 6.52
C ILE A 52 -2.65 -10.41 7.01
N LYS A 53 -3.84 -11.03 7.01
CA LYS A 53 -3.97 -12.42 7.47
C LYS A 53 -3.19 -13.36 6.58
N THR A 54 -2.62 -14.40 7.16
CA THR A 54 -1.96 -15.47 6.42
C THR A 54 -2.93 -16.62 6.16
N ASN A 55 -2.89 -17.19 4.97
CA ASN A 55 -3.68 -18.35 4.59
C ASN A 55 -3.07 -19.65 5.18
N LYS A 56 -3.78 -20.78 5.05
CA LYS A 56 -3.34 -22.07 5.60
C LYS A 56 -2.01 -22.58 5.04
N ASP A 57 -1.67 -22.15 3.84
CA ASP A 57 -0.44 -22.47 3.11
C ASP A 57 0.74 -21.55 3.49
N GLY A 58 0.55 -20.61 4.42
CA GLY A 58 1.59 -19.66 4.82
C GLY A 58 1.70 -18.43 3.92
N MET A 59 0.87 -18.30 2.89
CA MET A 59 0.90 -17.15 1.98
C MET A 59 0.06 -15.98 2.49
N PRO A 60 0.43 -14.72 2.17
CA PRO A 60 -0.39 -13.56 2.48
C PRO A 60 -1.80 -13.69 1.89
N GLY A 61 -2.81 -13.46 2.72
CA GLY A 61 -4.21 -13.43 2.32
C GLY A 61 -4.54 -12.22 1.45
N GLY A 62 -5.81 -12.08 1.08
CA GLY A 62 -6.28 -11.08 0.13
C GLY A 62 -6.80 -9.77 0.75
N GLU A 63 -6.53 -9.51 2.03
CA GLU A 63 -7.18 -8.41 2.75
C GLU A 63 -6.27 -7.77 3.81
N ILE A 64 -6.38 -6.44 3.92
CA ILE A 64 -5.81 -5.62 4.99
C ILE A 64 -6.88 -5.34 6.05
N PHE A 65 -6.54 -5.58 7.31
CA PHE A 65 -7.36 -5.23 8.47
C PHE A 65 -6.71 -4.08 9.22
N VAL A 66 -7.37 -2.92 9.25
CA VAL A 66 -6.84 -1.72 9.92
C VAL A 66 -7.41 -1.64 11.34
N SER A 67 -6.56 -1.41 12.33
CA SER A 67 -6.91 -1.32 13.76
C SER A 67 -8.08 -0.37 14.09
N ARG A 68 -8.29 0.67 13.27
CA ARG A 68 -9.36 1.67 13.44
C ARG A 68 -10.61 1.42 12.58
N LYS A 69 -10.72 0.26 11.94
CA LYS A 69 -11.73 0.02 10.89
C LYS A 69 -12.35 -1.36 11.05
N GLU A 70 -13.68 -1.40 11.02
CA GLU A 70 -14.43 -2.65 11.16
C GLU A 70 -14.32 -3.54 9.91
N LYS A 71 -14.43 -2.95 8.72
CA LYS A 71 -14.32 -3.72 7.46
C LYS A 71 -12.89 -3.66 6.91
N SER A 72 -12.45 -4.80 6.37
CA SER A 72 -11.20 -4.96 5.64
C SER A 72 -11.13 -4.10 4.38
N ILE A 73 -9.91 -3.93 3.87
CA ILE A 73 -9.61 -3.40 2.54
C ILE A 73 -9.12 -4.58 1.70
N THR A 74 -9.79 -4.87 0.59
CA THR A 74 -9.41 -5.99 -0.29
C THR A 74 -8.14 -5.68 -1.08
N LYS A 75 -7.36 -6.71 -1.42
CA LYS A 75 -6.17 -6.63 -2.29
C LYS A 75 -6.49 -5.94 -3.62
N SER A 76 -7.65 -6.23 -4.21
CA SER A 76 -8.16 -5.53 -5.40
C SER A 76 -8.37 -4.02 -5.21
N SER A 77 -8.83 -3.58 -4.02
CA SER A 77 -8.98 -2.16 -3.71
C SER A 77 -7.62 -1.47 -3.56
N VAL A 78 -6.64 -2.16 -2.98
CA VAL A 78 -5.26 -1.67 -2.86
C VAL A 78 -4.65 -1.46 -4.23
N PHE A 79 -4.74 -2.46 -5.10
CA PHE A 79 -4.19 -2.40 -6.46
C PHE A 79 -4.86 -1.31 -7.29
N ARG A 80 -6.18 -1.18 -7.19
CA ARG A 80 -6.89 -0.07 -7.85
C ARG A 80 -6.40 1.29 -7.36
N ALA A 81 -6.18 1.47 -6.06
CA ALA A 81 -5.64 2.71 -5.52
C ALA A 81 -4.21 2.98 -6.02
N PHE A 82 -3.37 1.95 -6.08
CA PHE A 82 -2.00 2.04 -6.57
C PHE A 82 -1.93 2.52 -8.01
N TRP A 83 -2.72 1.93 -8.91
CA TRP A 83 -2.75 2.35 -10.30
C TRP A 83 -3.31 3.76 -10.47
N ILE A 84 -4.34 4.14 -9.71
CA ILE A 84 -4.83 5.54 -9.70
C ILE A 84 -3.73 6.51 -9.23
N ALA A 85 -2.94 6.15 -8.22
CA ALA A 85 -1.83 6.98 -7.78
C ALA A 85 -0.75 7.11 -8.86
N ARG A 86 -0.43 6.02 -9.58
CA ARG A 86 0.52 6.05 -10.71
C ARG A 86 0.00 6.86 -11.90
N GLU A 87 -1.27 6.72 -12.27
CA GLU A 87 -1.92 7.52 -13.32
C GLU A 87 -1.86 9.02 -13.01
N LEU A 88 -1.86 9.39 -11.72
CA LEU A 88 -1.70 10.76 -11.25
C LEU A 88 -0.23 11.15 -11.01
N GLU A 89 0.73 10.30 -11.38
CA GLU A 89 2.17 10.49 -11.18
C GLU A 89 2.53 10.82 -9.72
N GLY A 90 1.81 10.19 -8.77
CA GLY A 90 1.93 10.42 -7.33
C GLY A 90 1.33 11.74 -6.83
N ASN A 91 0.79 12.60 -7.70
CA ASN A 91 0.17 13.89 -7.35
C ASN A 91 -1.27 13.71 -6.84
N VAL A 92 -1.43 12.98 -5.76
CA VAL A 92 -2.73 12.69 -5.15
C VAL A 92 -3.04 13.75 -4.09
N SER A 93 -3.92 14.69 -4.40
CA SER A 93 -4.22 15.83 -3.49
C SER A 93 -4.97 15.46 -2.21
N GLY A 94 -5.40 14.20 -2.07
CA GLY A 94 -5.97 13.69 -0.83
C GLY A 94 -6.64 12.33 -1.00
N PRO A 95 -7.01 11.65 0.11
CA PRO A 95 -7.49 10.26 0.09
C PRO A 95 -8.62 9.98 -0.89
N LYS A 96 -9.59 10.89 -1.01
CA LYS A 96 -10.77 10.70 -1.87
C LYS A 96 -10.41 10.51 -3.35
N LYS A 97 -9.24 10.98 -3.80
CA LYS A 97 -8.77 10.81 -5.18
C LYS A 97 -8.47 9.35 -5.54
N LEU A 98 -8.18 8.50 -4.56
CA LEU A 98 -7.93 7.06 -4.77
C LEU A 98 -9.21 6.28 -5.11
N LYS A 99 -10.41 6.87 -4.95
CA LYS A 99 -11.72 6.31 -5.36
C LYS A 99 -12.02 4.87 -4.87
N VAL A 100 -11.44 4.45 -3.75
CA VAL A 100 -11.66 3.12 -3.14
C VAL A 100 -12.10 3.23 -1.69
N TYR A 101 -12.69 2.15 -1.19
CA TYR A 101 -12.96 2.00 0.24
C TYR A 101 -11.65 1.90 1.02
N GLY A 102 -11.56 2.59 2.16
CA GLY A 102 -10.33 2.62 2.97
C GLY A 102 -9.24 3.55 2.45
N SER A 103 -9.56 4.42 1.47
CA SER A 103 -8.60 5.35 0.87
C SER A 103 -7.90 6.27 1.86
N SER A 104 -8.51 6.62 3.01
CA SER A 104 -7.85 7.40 4.06
C SER A 104 -6.59 6.72 4.59
N TYR A 105 -6.62 5.39 4.76
CA TYR A 105 -5.49 4.64 5.29
C TYR A 105 -4.46 4.35 4.20
N LEU A 106 -4.94 3.95 3.01
CA LEU A 106 -4.06 3.71 1.86
C LEU A 106 -3.29 4.96 1.43
N PHE A 107 -3.90 6.14 1.57
CA PHE A 107 -3.23 7.40 1.27
C PHE A 107 -1.99 7.62 2.14
N ASP A 108 -2.11 7.47 3.45
CA ASP A 108 -0.99 7.69 4.37
C ASP A 108 0.06 6.57 4.27
N ILE A 109 -0.36 5.32 3.99
CA ILE A 109 0.55 4.21 3.69
C ILE A 109 1.33 4.49 2.39
N PHE A 110 0.65 4.89 1.32
CA PHE A 110 1.29 5.17 0.01
C PHE A 110 2.20 6.39 0.06
N LYS A 111 1.89 7.39 0.89
CA LYS A 111 2.84 8.46 1.20
C LYS A 111 4.11 7.94 1.86
N ARG A 112 3.97 7.04 2.85
CA ARG A 112 5.09 6.48 3.61
C ARG A 112 6.05 5.68 2.71
N ILE A 113 5.53 4.96 1.72
CA ILE A 113 6.32 4.15 0.78
C ILE A 113 6.62 4.88 -0.54
N GLY A 114 6.34 6.19 -0.62
CA GLY A 114 6.72 7.06 -1.75
C GLY A 114 5.80 7.06 -2.96
N ILE A 115 4.84 6.14 -3.07
CA ILE A 115 3.87 6.11 -4.18
C ILE A 115 3.11 7.44 -4.31
N ILE A 116 2.79 8.09 -3.20
CA ILE A 116 2.22 9.45 -3.18
C ILE A 116 3.30 10.42 -2.74
N LYS A 117 3.49 11.49 -3.53
CA LYS A 117 4.45 12.55 -3.22
C LYS A 117 4.00 13.32 -1.98
N SER A 118 4.96 13.66 -1.11
CA SER A 118 4.71 14.42 0.12
C SER A 118 4.72 15.92 -0.12
#